data_AF-A0A3N4MLU9-F1
#
_entry.id   AF-A0A3N4MLU9-F1
#
_cell.length_a   1.000
_cell.length_b   1.000
_cell.length_c   1.000
_cell.angle_alpha   90.00
_cell.angle_beta   90.00
_cell.angle_gamma   90.00
#
_symmetry.space_group_name_H-M   'P 1'
#
loop_
_entity.id
_entity.type
_entity.pdbx_description
1 polymer ?
#
loop_
_entity_poly.entity_id
_entity_poly.type
_entity_poly.pdbx_seq_one_letter_code
_entity_poly.pdbx_strand_id
1 'polypeptide(L)'
;MLEIQEVEHYLLEKMPAGEQLFFEARMLATPSLRAAVEEQRQAQRLIRQAARDRQRARLSGIYDQLAQDPSFAQTIHAIFY
;
A
#
# COMPACT_ATOMS: atom_id res chain seq x y z
N MET A 1 8.12 5.86 -21.56
CA MET A 1 6.93 6.26 -20.77
C MET A 1 5.86 5.16 -20.72
N LEU A 2 5.58 4.44 -21.82
CA LEU A 2 4.57 3.36 -21.90
C LEU A 2 4.77 2.18 -20.92
N GLU A 3 6.01 1.75 -20.65
CA GLU A 3 6.27 0.57 -19.80
C GLU A 3 5.86 0.75 -18.33
N ILE A 4 6.01 1.95 -17.75
CA ILE A 4 5.71 2.17 -16.33
C ILE A 4 4.20 2.06 -16.07
N GLN A 5 3.37 2.63 -16.95
CA GLN A 5 1.91 2.56 -16.82
C GLN A 5 1.40 1.13 -17.02
N GLU A 6 2.00 0.36 -17.93
CA GLU A 6 1.67 -1.04 -18.15
C GLU A 6 2.02 -1.88 -16.91
N VAL A 7 3.21 -1.70 -16.34
CA VAL A 7 3.61 -2.35 -15.07
C VAL A 7 2.66 -1.97 -13.93
N GLU A 8 2.24 -0.72 -13.84
CA GLU A 8 1.29 -0.27 -12.82
C GLU A 8 -0.09 -0.90 -12.99
N HIS A 9 -0.61 -0.97 -14.22
CA HIS A 9 -1.88 -1.63 -14.48
C HIS A 9 -1.84 -3.12 -14.15
N TYR A 10 -0.72 -3.79 -14.46
CA TYR A 10 -0.49 -5.18 -14.07
C TYR A 10 -0.48 -5.33 -12.53
N LEU A 11 0.33 -4.54 -11.82
CA LEU A 11 0.47 -4.63 -10.36
C LEU A 11 -0.80 -4.22 -9.59
N LEU A 12 -1.66 -3.40 -10.19
CA LEU A 12 -2.92 -2.95 -9.61
C LEU A 12 -4.13 -3.79 -10.05
N GLU A 13 -3.90 -4.90 -10.77
CA GLU A 13 -4.97 -5.78 -11.28
C GLU A 13 -6.01 -5.03 -12.13
N LYS A 14 -5.55 -4.02 -12.89
CA LYS A 14 -6.38 -3.20 -13.78
C LYS A 14 -6.36 -3.67 -15.23
N MET A 15 -5.59 -4.70 -15.54
CA MET A 15 -5.54 -5.29 -16.87
C MET A 15 -6.70 -6.24 -17.11
N PRO A 16 -7.31 -6.22 -18.31
CA PRO A 16 -8.14 -7.33 -18.78
C PRO A 16 -7.35 -8.65 -18.77
N ALA A 17 -8.03 -9.77 -18.48
CA ALA A 17 -7.36 -11.08 -18.34
C ALA A 17 -6.51 -11.49 -19.56
N GLY A 18 -6.95 -11.16 -20.78
CA GLY A 18 -6.19 -11.45 -22.00
C GLY A 18 -4.89 -10.63 -22.11
N GLU A 19 -4.93 -9.36 -21.71
CA GLU A 19 -3.75 -8.48 -21.67
C GLU A 19 -2.79 -8.91 -20.57
N GLN A 20 -3.33 -9.33 -19.43
CA GLN A 20 -2.53 -9.85 -18.33
C GLN A 20 -1.73 -11.10 -18.73
N LEU A 21 -2.36 -12.08 -19.39
CA LEU A 21 -1.67 -13.28 -19.87
C LEU A 21 -0.57 -12.95 -20.88
N PHE A 22 -0.82 -12.00 -21.78
CA PHE A 22 0.18 -11.54 -22.73
C PHE A 22 1.35 -10.84 -22.03
N PHE A 23 1.06 -10.01 -21.04
CA PHE A 23 2.08 -9.34 -20.22
C PHE A 23 2.93 -10.34 -19.43
N GLU A 24 2.32 -11.38 -18.86
CA GLU A 24 3.02 -12.47 -18.18
C GLU A 24 3.95 -13.23 -19.14
N ALA A 25 3.50 -13.54 -20.36
CA ALA A 25 4.35 -14.14 -21.39
C ALA A 25 5.54 -13.23 -21.75
N ARG A 26 5.33 -11.91 -21.85
CA ARG A 26 6.42 -10.94 -22.09
C ARG A 26 7.42 -10.91 -20.94
N MET A 27 6.98 -10.99 -19.69
CA MET A 27 7.88 -11.06 -18.54
C MET A 27 8.76 -12.31 -18.56
N LEU A 28 8.25 -13.44 -19.06
CA LEU A 28 9.04 -14.67 -19.23
C LEU A 28 10.11 -14.51 -20.32
N ALA A 29 9.76 -13.84 -21.43
CA ALA A 29 10.66 -13.62 -22.56
C ALA A 29 11.67 -12.48 -22.34
N THR A 30 11.35 -11.52 -21.46
CA THR A 30 12.09 -10.26 -21.29
C THR A 30 12.51 -10.07 -19.83
N PRO A 31 13.73 -10.49 -19.45
CA PRO A 31 14.21 -10.39 -18.07
C PRO A 31 14.23 -8.96 -17.50
N SER A 32 14.50 -7.95 -18.33
CA SER A 32 14.48 -6.54 -17.90
C SER A 32 13.10 -6.07 -17.49
N LEU A 33 12.04 -6.51 -18.19
CA LEU A 33 10.66 -6.21 -17.83
C LEU A 33 10.30 -6.83 -16.48
N ARG A 34 10.71 -8.09 -16.26
CA ARG A 34 10.53 -8.77 -14.97
C ARG A 34 11.25 -8.03 -13.83
N ALA A 35 12.48 -7.57 -14.07
CA ALA A 35 13.23 -6.79 -13.08
C ALA A 35 12.48 -5.49 -12.73
N ALA A 36 12.02 -4.75 -13.73
CA ALA A 36 11.25 -3.52 -13.53
C ALA A 36 9.95 -3.76 -12.73
N VAL A 37 9.24 -4.85 -13.01
CA VAL A 37 8.03 -5.24 -12.25
C VAL A 37 8.35 -5.53 -10.79
N GLU A 38 9.44 -6.23 -10.49
CA GLU A 38 9.84 -6.54 -9.12
C GLU A 38 10.32 -5.30 -8.35
N GLU A 39 11.07 -4.42 -9.00
CA GLU A 39 11.49 -3.12 -8.44
C GLU A 39 10.27 -2.26 -8.10
N GLN A 40 9.30 -2.15 -9.04
CA GLN A 40 8.08 -1.38 -8.82
C GLN A 40 7.22 -2.01 -7.71
N ARG A 41 7.15 -3.34 -7.63
CA ARG A 41 6.48 -4.06 -6.54
C ARG A 41 7.13 -3.72 -5.19
N GLN A 42 8.45 -3.67 -5.12
CA GLN A 42 9.17 -3.29 -3.91
C GLN A 42 8.92 -1.83 -3.53
N ALA A 43 8.97 -0.90 -4.50
CA ALA A 43 8.65 0.51 -4.28
C ALA A 43 7.23 0.68 -3.72
N GLN A 44 6.23 0.02 -4.31
CA GLN A 44 4.85 0.07 -3.83
C GLN A 44 4.71 -0.48 -2.41
N ARG A 45 5.42 -1.56 -2.05
CA ARG A 45 5.43 -2.07 -0.66
C ARG A 45 5.95 -1.03 0.32
N LEU A 46 7.07 -0.38 0.00
CA LEU A 46 7.66 0.66 0.85
C LEU A 46 6.74 1.87 0.99
N ILE A 47 6.14 2.34 -0.11
CA ILE A 47 5.17 3.45 -0.10
C ILE A 47 3.97 3.12 0.78
N ARG A 48 3.39 1.92 0.62
CA ARG A 48 2.25 1.47 1.45
C ARG A 48 2.64 1.36 2.93
N GLN A 49 3.84 0.85 3.23
CA GLN A 49 4.32 0.77 4.60
C GLN A 49 4.47 2.16 5.22
N ALA A 50 5.16 3.07 4.55
CA ALA A 50 5.35 4.45 5.02
C ALA A 50 4.01 5.18 5.22
N ALA A 51 3.05 4.98 4.31
CA ALA A 51 1.70 5.54 4.46
C ALA A 51 0.98 5.00 5.71
N ARG A 52 1.07 3.69 5.98
CA ARG A 52 0.51 3.08 7.18
C ARG A 52 1.17 3.61 8.45
N ASP A 53 2.49 3.73 8.46
CA ASP A 53 3.24 4.23 9.61
C ASP A 53 2.87 5.68 9.92
N ARG A 54 2.74 6.52 8.88
CA ARG A 54 2.27 7.90 9.03
C ARG A 54 0.85 7.98 9.57
N GLN A 55 -0.06 7.13 9.08
CA GLN A 55 -1.43 7.10 9.57
C GLN A 55 -1.49 6.63 11.03
N ARG A 56 -0.69 5.63 11.40
CA ARG A 56 -0.59 5.15 12.78
C ARG A 56 -0.05 6.24 13.72
N ALA A 57 0.99 6.95 13.30
CA ALA A 57 1.54 8.07 14.09
C ALA A 57 0.50 9.17 14.30
N ARG A 58 -0.27 9.51 13.25
CA ARG A 58 -1.37 10.49 13.34
C ARG A 58 -2.45 10.04 14.31
N LEU A 59 -2.88 8.78 14.23
CA LEU A 59 -3.90 8.23 15.13
C LEU A 59 -3.41 8.18 16.58
N SER A 60 -2.15 7.80 16.81
CA SER A 60 -1.55 7.83 18.14
C SER A 60 -1.57 9.23 18.73
N GLY A 61 -1.17 10.25 17.95
CA GLY A 61 -1.18 11.63 18.42
C GLY A 61 -2.59 12.14 18.76
N ILE A 62 -3.61 11.75 17.98
CA ILE A 62 -5.01 12.07 18.29
C ILE A 62 -5.44 11.38 19.59
N TYR A 63 -5.10 10.09 19.75
CA TYR A 63 -5.41 9.34 20.97
C TYR A 63 -4.73 9.97 22.20
N ASP A 64 -3.46 10.33 22.11
CA ASP A 64 -2.70 10.94 23.20
C ASP A 64 -3.31 12.29 23.62
N GLN A 65 -3.83 13.06 22.66
CA GLN A 65 -4.56 14.30 22.94
C GLN A 65 -5.91 14.02 23.60
N LEU A 66 -6.69 13.06 23.10
CA LEU A 66 -7.99 12.72 23.67
C LEU A 66 -7.87 12.08 25.06
N ALA A 67 -6.82 11.30 25.33
CA ALA A 67 -6.58 10.69 26.64
C ALA A 67 -6.34 11.72 27.76
N GLN A 68 -5.98 12.96 27.42
CA GLN A 68 -5.89 14.07 28.37
C GLN A 68 -7.25 14.68 28.72
N ASP A 69 -8.30 14.40 27.93
CA ASP A 69 -9.67 14.76 28.24
C ASP A 69 -10.25 13.75 29.25
N PRO A 70 -10.61 14.18 30.48
CA PRO A 70 -11.17 13.28 31.49
C PRO A 70 -12.45 12.56 31.05
N SER A 71 -13.28 13.20 30.22
CA SER A 71 -14.53 12.61 29.72
C SER A 71 -14.26 11.45 28.77
N PHE A 72 -13.30 11.65 27.86
CA PHE A 72 -12.85 10.60 26.94
C PHE A 72 -12.17 9.46 27.70
N ALA A 73 -11.27 9.78 28.65
CA ALA A 73 -10.57 8.78 29.45
C ALA A 73 -11.53 7.91 30.27
N GLN A 74 -12.54 8.51 30.91
CA GLN A 74 -13.57 7.76 31.64
C GLN A 74 -14.41 6.87 30.73
N THR A 75 -14.79 7.37 29.55
CA THR A 75 -15.57 6.61 28.57
C THR A 75 -14.78 5.40 28.07
N ILE A 76 -13.51 5.58 27.71
CA ILE A 76 -12.64 4.48 27.26
C ILE A 76 -12.42 3.47 28.39
N HIS A 77 -12.17 3.93 29.62
CA HIS A 77 -12.02 3.03 30.77
C HIS A 77 -13.29 2.20 30.99
N ALA A 78 -14.48 2.79 30.89
CA ALA A 78 -15.74 2.05 31.05
C ALA A 78 -16.04 1.02 29.95
N ILE A 79 -15.44 1.15 28.76
CA ILE A 79 -15.63 0.21 27.65
C ILE A 79 -14.66 -0.98 27.75
N PHE A 80 -13.42 -0.74 28.19
CA PHE A 80 -12.34 -1.73 28.13
C PHE A 80 -11.93 -2.32 29.48
N TYR A 81 -12.45 -1.81 30.60
CA TYR A 81 -12.25 -2.33 31.97
C TYR A 81 -13.60 -2.52 32.67
#